data_AF-A0A9P7FL98-F1
#
_entry.id   AF-A0A9P7FL98-F1
#
_cell.length_a   1.000
_cell.length_b   1.000
_cell.length_c   1.000
_cell.angle_alpha   90.00
_cell.angle_beta   90.00
_cell.angle_gamma   90.00
#
_symmetry.space_group_name_H-M   'P 1'
#
loop_
_entity.id
_entity.type
_entity.pdbx_description
1 polymer ?
#
loop_
_entity_poly.entity_id
_entity_poly.type
_entity_poly.pdbx_seq_one_letter_code
_entity_poly.pdbx_strand_id
1 'polypeptide(L)'
;MPILDPNPPLFCPTGQYTQECKDELDAEHPGLLMDAKCTMMHDLTCKQNLAFAWDNTEHGCLHLDFFPPIDLTIVKHIPWIERNIPIPPGIYCEVCDLIKTKIAAGVYEPSNSAYRSR
;
A
#
# COMPACT_ATOMS: atom_id res chain seq x y z
N MET A 1 -6.51 -2.31 -19.79
CA MET A 1 -7.25 -3.46 -19.25
C MET A 1 -6.84 -4.71 -20.02
N PRO A 2 -6.48 -5.81 -19.34
CA PRO A 2 -6.13 -7.05 -20.02
C PRO A 2 -7.36 -7.68 -20.68
N ILE A 3 -7.14 -8.48 -21.73
CA ILE A 3 -8.21 -9.24 -22.37
C ILE A 3 -8.50 -10.47 -21.50
N LEU A 4 -9.77 -10.64 -21.12
CA LEU A 4 -10.23 -11.80 -20.34
C LEU A 4 -10.74 -12.90 -21.26
N ASP A 5 -10.38 -14.14 -20.93
CA ASP A 5 -10.89 -15.32 -21.63
C ASP A 5 -12.24 -15.71 -21.00
N PRO A 6 -13.30 -15.94 -21.79
CA PRO A 6 -14.55 -16.52 -21.29
C PRO A 6 -14.37 -17.87 -20.56
N ASN A 7 -13.31 -18.61 -20.88
CA ASN A 7 -12.91 -19.85 -20.24
C ASN A 7 -11.49 -19.72 -19.67
N PRO A 8 -11.35 -19.05 -18.51
CA PRO A 8 -10.03 -18.76 -17.93
C PRO A 8 -9.23 -20.03 -17.62
N PRO A 9 -7.90 -19.97 -17.71
CA PRO A 9 -7.04 -21.08 -17.31
C PRO A 9 -7.20 -21.38 -15.82
N LEU A 10 -6.77 -22.58 -15.42
CA LEU A 10 -6.66 -22.91 -14.00
C LEU A 10 -5.73 -21.91 -13.31
N PHE A 11 -6.12 -21.51 -12.10
CA PHE A 11 -5.35 -20.58 -11.29
C PHE A 11 -3.90 -21.04 -11.12
N CYS A 12 -2.97 -20.12 -11.37
CA CYS A 12 -1.56 -20.27 -11.03
C CYS A 12 -1.09 -19.03 -10.25
N PRO A 13 -0.42 -19.21 -9.09
CA PRO A 13 0.19 -18.10 -8.37
C PRO A 13 1.10 -17.30 -9.29
N THR A 14 0.88 -16.00 -9.37
CA THR A 14 1.56 -15.11 -10.31
C THR A 14 2.01 -13.88 -9.55
N GLY A 15 3.33 -13.70 -9.41
CA GLY A 15 3.92 -12.53 -8.76
C GLY A 15 3.50 -12.36 -7.30
N GLN A 16 2.85 -11.23 -7.00
CA GLN A 16 2.31 -10.85 -5.69
C GLN A 16 0.99 -11.59 -5.38
N TYR A 17 0.25 -12.04 -6.40
CA TYR A 17 -0.96 -12.80 -6.17
C TYR A 17 -0.66 -14.28 -5.89
N THR A 18 -0.58 -14.60 -4.59
CA THR A 18 -0.26 -15.94 -4.07
C THR A 18 -1.52 -16.79 -3.85
N GLN A 19 -1.32 -18.07 -3.54
CA GLN A 19 -2.42 -18.95 -3.12
C GLN A 19 -3.07 -18.46 -1.82
N GLU A 20 -2.28 -17.95 -0.87
CA GLU A 20 -2.77 -17.42 0.40
C GLU A 20 -3.68 -16.20 0.15
N CYS A 21 -3.25 -15.25 -0.68
CA CYS A 21 -4.07 -14.09 -1.07
C CYS A 21 -5.39 -14.51 -1.75
N LYS A 22 -5.36 -15.57 -2.55
CA LYS A 22 -6.57 -16.11 -3.17
C LYS A 22 -7.51 -16.69 -2.11
N ASP A 23 -6.99 -17.50 -1.20
CA ASP A 23 -7.79 -18.18 -0.19
C ASP A 23 -8.42 -17.18 0.80
N GLU A 24 -7.68 -16.12 1.16
CA GLU A 24 -8.20 -15.00 1.95
C GLU A 24 -9.35 -14.27 1.22
N LEU A 25 -9.16 -13.96 -0.07
CA LEU A 25 -10.17 -13.29 -0.89
C LEU A 25 -11.45 -14.14 -1.03
N ASP A 26 -11.32 -15.46 -1.19
CA ASP A 26 -12.45 -16.38 -1.25
C ASP A 26 -13.16 -16.51 0.11
N ALA A 27 -12.42 -16.39 1.23
CA ALA A 27 -12.96 -16.50 2.58
C ALA A 27 -13.73 -15.24 3.04
N GLU A 28 -13.34 -14.04 2.59
CA GLU A 28 -13.99 -12.80 3.01
C GLU A 28 -15.45 -12.68 2.50
N HIS A 29 -15.75 -13.21 1.31
CA HIS A 29 -17.02 -12.96 0.63
C HIS A 29 -17.68 -14.24 0.07
N PRO A 30 -18.08 -15.18 0.94
CA PRO A 30 -18.71 -16.42 0.50
C PRO A 30 -20.04 -16.13 -0.23
N GLY A 31 -20.16 -16.64 -1.45
CA GLY A 31 -21.41 -16.56 -2.23
C GLY A 31 -21.72 -15.21 -2.87
N LEU A 32 -20.82 -14.22 -2.79
CA LEU A 32 -20.97 -12.93 -3.49
C LEU A 32 -20.97 -13.11 -5.02
N LEU A 33 -20.13 -14.02 -5.50
CA LEU A 33 -19.99 -14.38 -6.91
C LEU A 33 -20.29 -15.87 -7.10
N MET A 34 -20.74 -16.22 -8.30
CA MET A 34 -20.82 -17.62 -8.73
C MET A 34 -19.41 -18.14 -9.03
N ASP A 35 -19.16 -19.44 -8.87
CA ASP A 35 -17.84 -20.08 -9.07
C ASP A 35 -17.15 -19.69 -10.39
N ALA A 36 -17.91 -19.62 -11.48
CA ALA A 36 -17.41 -19.20 -12.79
C ALA A 36 -16.92 -17.74 -12.80
N LYS A 37 -17.61 -16.85 -12.08
CA LYS A 37 -17.22 -15.44 -11.92
C LYS A 37 -16.02 -15.30 -10.98
N CYS A 38 -15.91 -16.11 -9.92
CA CYS A 38 -14.72 -16.14 -9.08
C CYS A 38 -13.49 -16.53 -9.93
N THR A 39 -13.62 -17.56 -10.76
CA THR A 39 -12.53 -17.99 -11.64
C THR A 39 -12.08 -16.88 -12.60
N MET A 40 -13.03 -16.14 -13.20
CA MET A 40 -12.72 -14.97 -14.03
C MET A 40 -12.05 -13.83 -13.23
N MET A 41 -12.48 -13.61 -11.99
CA MET A 41 -11.87 -12.61 -11.11
C MET A 41 -10.42 -12.98 -10.81
N HIS A 42 -10.12 -14.24 -10.47
CA HIS A 42 -8.74 -14.67 -10.22
C HIS A 42 -7.85 -14.51 -11.46
N ASP A 43 -8.36 -14.83 -12.66
CA ASP A 43 -7.63 -14.60 -13.92
C ASP A 43 -7.34 -13.11 -14.15
N LEU A 44 -8.32 -12.23 -13.87
CA LEU A 44 -8.12 -10.78 -13.92
C LEU A 44 -7.03 -10.34 -12.94
N THR A 45 -7.10 -10.80 -11.70
CA THR A 45 -6.12 -10.47 -10.65
C THR A 45 -4.72 -10.97 -11.01
N CYS A 46 -4.57 -12.20 -11.51
CA CYS A 46 -3.29 -12.72 -12.02
C CYS A 46 -2.74 -11.84 -13.16
N LYS A 47 -3.58 -11.48 -14.15
CA LYS A 47 -3.18 -10.61 -15.28
C LYS A 47 -2.85 -9.19 -14.84
N GLN A 48 -3.46 -8.72 -13.75
CA GLN A 48 -3.22 -7.44 -13.12
C GLN A 48 -2.42 -7.57 -11.83
N ASN A 49 -1.43 -8.46 -11.82
CA ASN A 49 -0.68 -8.81 -10.61
C ASN A 49 -0.12 -7.60 -9.82
N LEU A 50 0.24 -6.50 -10.49
CA LEU A 50 0.80 -5.29 -9.85
C LEU A 50 -0.25 -4.22 -9.51
N ALA A 51 -1.53 -4.47 -9.79
CA ALA A 51 -2.59 -3.49 -9.60
C ALA A 51 -3.16 -3.49 -8.18
N PHE A 52 -3.00 -4.60 -7.46
CA PHE A 52 -3.49 -4.78 -6.09
C PHE A 52 -2.30 -4.90 -5.15
N ALA A 53 -2.45 -4.36 -3.94
CA ALA A 53 -1.49 -4.52 -2.86
C ALA A 53 -2.13 -5.42 -1.79
N TRP A 54 -1.45 -6.52 -1.47
CA TRP A 54 -1.86 -7.48 -0.44
C TRP A 54 -1.26 -7.13 0.91
N ASP A 55 -0.15 -6.40 0.93
CA ASP A 55 0.43 -5.81 2.12
C ASP A 55 0.88 -4.35 1.92
N ASN A 56 1.28 -3.70 3.01
CA ASN A 56 1.74 -2.30 2.98
C ASN A 56 3.07 -2.10 2.23
N THR A 57 3.85 -3.15 1.98
CA THR A 57 5.11 -3.08 1.22
C THR A 57 4.87 -3.09 -0.29
N GLU A 58 3.71 -3.56 -0.73
CA GLU A 58 3.33 -3.62 -2.14
C GLU A 58 2.63 -2.35 -2.64
N HIS A 59 2.35 -1.38 -1.76
CA HIS A 59 1.69 -0.15 -2.19
C HIS A 59 2.58 0.64 -3.17
N GLY A 60 1.99 1.07 -4.29
CA GLY A 60 2.68 1.88 -5.28
C GLY A 60 2.71 3.38 -4.94
N CYS A 61 3.61 4.10 -5.60
CA CYS A 61 3.63 5.57 -5.62
C CYS A 61 2.95 6.09 -6.90
N LEU A 62 2.41 7.31 -6.83
CA LEU A 62 1.92 8.00 -8.02
C LEU A 62 3.08 8.27 -8.99
N HIS A 63 2.84 8.02 -10.27
CA HIS A 63 3.86 8.19 -11.29
C HIS A 63 4.16 9.68 -11.53
N LEU A 64 5.44 10.05 -11.43
CA LEU A 64 5.88 11.45 -11.45
C LEU A 64 5.54 12.20 -12.74
N ASP A 65 5.48 11.51 -13.88
CA ASP A 65 5.10 12.12 -15.17
C ASP A 65 3.66 12.67 -15.17
N PHE A 66 2.77 12.08 -14.35
CA PHE A 66 1.39 12.51 -14.21
C PHE A 66 1.18 13.39 -12.96
N PHE A 67 1.98 13.15 -11.92
CA PHE A 67 1.89 13.83 -10.64
C PHE A 67 3.28 14.36 -10.24
N PRO A 68 3.71 15.49 -10.84
CA PRO A 68 4.99 16.08 -10.46
C PRO A 68 4.97 16.53 -9.00
N PRO A 69 6.14 16.60 -8.34
CA PRO A 69 6.25 17.11 -6.98
C PRO A 69 5.63 18.50 -6.83
N ILE A 70 5.00 18.75 -5.69
CA ILE A 70 4.37 20.04 -5.39
C ILE A 70 5.40 20.97 -4.77
N ASP A 71 5.55 22.17 -5.34
CA ASP A 71 6.32 23.24 -4.72
C ASP A 71 5.48 23.96 -3.66
N LEU A 72 5.86 23.81 -2.39
CA LEU A 72 5.22 24.51 -1.29
C LEU A 72 5.61 26.00 -1.31
N THR A 73 4.65 26.87 -1.61
CA THR A 73 4.87 28.32 -1.53
C THR A 73 5.04 28.75 -0.08
N ILE A 74 6.20 29.33 0.25
CA ILE A 74 6.49 29.83 1.60
C ILE A 74 6.45 31.36 1.65
N VAL A 75 5.85 31.92 2.70
CA VAL A 75 6.03 33.33 3.08
C VAL A 75 7.32 33.43 3.89
N LYS A 76 8.05 34.55 3.83
CA LYS A 76 9.28 34.72 4.63
C LYS A 76 8.96 34.60 6.12
N HIS A 77 9.56 33.61 6.79
CA HIS A 77 9.37 33.34 8.22
C HIS A 77 10.60 32.65 8.82
N ILE A 78 10.58 32.45 10.14
CA ILE A 78 11.56 31.65 10.88
C ILE A 78 11.01 30.22 10.95
N PRO A 79 11.81 29.18 10.64
CA PRO A 79 11.34 27.80 10.72
C PRO A 79 10.77 27.46 12.11
N TRP A 80 9.66 26.72 12.12
CA TRP A 80 9.02 26.28 13.36
C TRP A 80 9.81 25.13 13.98
N ILE A 81 10.28 25.30 15.21
CA ILE A 81 11.04 24.28 15.95
C ILE A 81 10.34 24.03 17.28
N GLU A 82 9.44 23.05 17.31
CA GLU A 82 8.74 22.63 18.53
C GLU A 82 9.42 21.41 19.18
N ARG A 83 9.23 21.24 20.49
CA ARG A 83 9.75 20.06 21.21
C ARG A 83 8.87 18.84 20.92
N ASN A 84 9.50 17.68 20.74
CA ASN A 84 8.77 16.42 20.53
C ASN A 84 7.89 16.09 21.75
N ILE A 85 6.64 15.69 21.48
CA ILE A 85 5.76 15.13 22.50
C ILE A 85 6.37 13.81 23.00
N PRO A 86 6.52 13.60 24.33
CA PRO A 86 7.01 12.34 24.85
C PRO A 86 6.01 11.22 24.56
N ILE A 87 6.50 10.11 24.02
CA ILE A 87 5.67 8.93 23.78
C ILE A 87 5.43 8.22 25.13
N PRO A 88 4.18 7.98 25.54
CA PRO A 88 3.88 7.24 26.76
C PRO A 88 4.51 5.83 26.73
N PRO A 89 5.09 5.35 27.85
CA PRO A 89 5.78 4.05 27.88
C PRO A 89 4.91 2.86 27.43
N GLY A 90 3.60 2.90 27.72
CA GLY A 90 2.67 1.83 27.39
C GLY A 90 2.47 1.59 25.89
N ILE A 91 2.69 2.61 25.05
CA ILE A 91 2.52 2.52 23.58
C ILE A 91 3.85 2.66 22.84
N TYR A 92 4.97 2.74 23.55
CA TYR A 92 6.26 3.04 22.94
C TYR A 92 6.67 2.03 21.87
N CYS A 93 6.52 0.74 22.17
CA CYS A 93 6.83 -0.34 21.23
C CYS A 93 5.95 -0.27 19.99
N GLU A 94 4.64 -0.08 20.16
CA GLU A 94 3.67 0.03 19.05
C GLU A 94 4.00 1.20 18.12
N VAL A 95 4.34 2.36 18.69
CA VAL A 95 4.74 3.54 17.90
C VAL A 95 6.05 3.28 17.15
N CYS A 96 7.02 2.61 17.79
CA CYS A 96 8.28 2.27 17.12
C CYS A 96 8.06 1.31 15.96
N ASP A 97 7.22 0.29 16.13
CA ASP A 97 6.94 -0.68 15.08
C ASP A 97 6.14 -0.04 13.94
N LEU A 98 5.17 0.83 14.25
CA LEU A 98 4.48 1.63 13.24
C LEU A 98 5.44 2.49 12.41
N ILE A 99 6.40 3.17 13.04
CA ILE A 99 7.40 3.99 12.34
C ILE A 99 8.27 3.11 11.44
N LYS A 100 8.74 1.95 11.92
CA LYS A 100 9.53 1.01 11.11
C LYS A 100 8.73 0.50 9.91
N THR A 101 7.45 0.16 10.09
CA THR A 101 6.57 -0.28 9.01
C THR A 101 6.40 0.81 7.95
N LYS A 102 6.21 2.08 8.37
CA LYS A 102 6.12 3.20 7.43
C LYS A 102 7.42 3.48 6.68
N ILE A 103 8.58 3.28 7.33
CA ILE A 103 9.88 3.37 6.67
C ILE A 103 10.07 2.22 5.67
N ALA A 104 9.74 0.98 6.06
CA ALA A 104 9.84 -0.20 5.18
C ALA A 104 8.93 -0.08 3.96
N ALA A 105 7.74 0.52 4.13
CA ALA A 105 6.83 0.83 3.04
C ALA A 105 7.34 1.98 2.14
N GLY A 106 8.35 2.75 2.56
CA GLY A 106 8.86 3.91 1.80
C GLY A 106 8.04 5.19 1.96
N VAL A 107 7.07 5.22 2.87
CA VAL A 107 6.26 6.41 3.15
C VAL A 107 7.06 7.44 3.95
N TYR A 108 7.92 6.99 4.86
CA TYR A 108 8.75 7.83 5.71
C TYR A 108 10.23 7.69 5.36
N GLU A 109 10.91 8.82 5.31
CA GLU A 109 12.34 8.90 5.05
C GLU A 109 13.07 9.67 6.17
N PRO A 110 14.28 9.24 6.56
CA PRO A 110 15.11 10.03 7.46
C PRO A 110 15.47 11.38 6.83
N SER A 111 15.27 12.47 7.57
CA SER A 111 15.60 13.81 7.10
C SER A 111 16.23 14.66 8.20
N ASN A 112 17.01 15.67 7.79
CA ASN A 112 17.51 16.71 8.66
C ASN A 112 16.86 18.03 8.28
N SER A 113 15.70 18.32 8.88
CA SER A 113 14.89 19.51 8.57
C SER A 113 15.06 20.60 9.63
N ALA A 114 15.02 21.85 9.19
CA ALA A 114 14.91 23.01 10.08
C ALA A 114 13.49 23.14 10.69
N TYR A 115 12.50 22.44 10.14
CA TYR A 115 11.14 22.37 10.68
C TYR A 115 10.98 21.16 11.58
N ARG A 116 10.31 21.38 12.72
CA ARG A 116 9.87 20.33 13.64
C ARG A 116 8.51 20.73 14.20
N SER A 117 7.47 19.99 13.78
CA SER A 117 6.10 20.18 14.25
C SER A 117 5.87 19.49 15.60
N ARG A 118 4.76 19.85 16.24
CA ARG A 118 4.24 19.19 17.44
C ARG A 118 3.82 17.76 17.19
#